data_AF-A0A2U1M6L6-F1
#
_entry.id   AF-A0A2U1M6L6-F1
#
_cell.length_a   1.000
_cell.length_b   1.000
_cell.length_c   1.000
_cell.angle_alpha   90.00
_cell.angle_beta   90.00
_cell.angle_gamma   90.00
#
_symmetry.space_group_name_H-M   'P 1'
#
loop_
_entity.id
_entity.type
_entity.pdbx_description
1 polymer ?
#
loop_
_entity_poly.entity_id
_entity_poly.type
_entity_poly.pdbx_seq_one_letter_code
_entity_poly.pdbx_strand_id
1 'polypeptide(L)'
;MTNLVVTRFLLHYLKTSSQSKTQSFPRSEYGGLADTAVHGVILMGKNAFSCRGLFWVLRIVSNYGLSRECRYGLERLIVGMLDQAKVDDLLVSNTNGSSGVYDVNLVLRLIRESNKVEGVCLDRMKKVGGLIDKYLREIAPDHNLKISKFLGVAESLPDCARDCFDGVYKAIDIYLESHPCLSLEERSRLCRCLNYEKLSLEACKDLAKNPRIPPRIAVQALVSQHSNIPTHYTNDHHHQDYTYISDHDHETPLTKSSRELMVLYNKNGGHDHLHYDSPEHSSRSSSRHEHKEVDDGVVKLNLQRMQWRVVELEKICREMKGQMSKMVKGDRVMSTHGRPLPRLC
;
A
#
# COMPACT_ATOMS: atom_id res chain seq x y z
N MET A 1 -19.51 45.13 -7.08
CA MET A 1 -18.83 44.54 -8.25
C MET A 1 -17.39 44.24 -7.89
N THR A 2 -17.09 43.02 -7.45
CA THR A 2 -15.69 42.55 -7.33
C THR A 2 -15.15 42.32 -8.73
N ASN A 3 -14.34 43.26 -9.20
CA ASN A 3 -13.84 43.28 -10.57
C ASN A 3 -12.70 42.26 -10.72
N LEU A 4 -12.80 41.33 -11.68
CA LEU A 4 -11.75 40.36 -12.01
C LEU A 4 -10.39 41.03 -12.25
N VAL A 5 -10.38 42.26 -12.78
CA VAL A 5 -9.18 43.08 -12.95
C VAL A 5 -8.50 43.36 -11.62
N VAL A 6 -9.27 43.75 -10.58
CA VAL A 6 -8.75 44.02 -9.24
C VAL A 6 -8.18 42.74 -8.62
N THR A 7 -8.91 41.62 -8.73
CA THR A 7 -8.41 40.32 -8.26
C THR A 7 -7.09 39.93 -8.92
N ARG A 8 -6.99 40.06 -10.25
CA ARG A 8 -5.76 39.76 -10.99
C ARG A 8 -4.62 40.71 -10.63
N PHE A 9 -4.92 42.00 -10.45
CA PHE A 9 -3.97 43.00 -9.99
C PHE A 9 -3.39 42.62 -8.61
N LEU A 10 -4.25 42.30 -7.64
CA LEU A 10 -3.81 41.90 -6.30
C LEU A 10 -2.95 40.64 -6.33
N LEU A 11 -3.33 39.61 -7.11
CA LEU A 11 -2.53 38.39 -7.25
C LEU A 11 -1.15 38.67 -7.86
N HIS A 12 -1.08 39.54 -8.88
CA HIS A 12 0.18 39.95 -9.49
C HIS A 12 1.06 40.75 -8.52
N TYR A 13 0.44 41.67 -7.77
CA TYR A 13 1.11 42.44 -6.73
C TYR A 13 1.70 41.52 -5.65
N LEU A 14 0.89 40.62 -5.09
CA LEU A 14 1.32 39.65 -4.07
C LEU A 14 2.43 38.73 -4.58
N LYS A 15 2.38 38.28 -5.84
CA LYS A 15 3.48 37.51 -6.44
C LYS A 15 4.78 38.31 -6.47
N THR A 16 4.72 39.56 -6.92
CA THR A 16 5.90 40.44 -7.05
C THR A 16 6.49 40.75 -5.68
N SER A 17 5.64 41.03 -4.67
CA SER A 17 6.05 41.28 -3.29
C SER A 17 6.76 40.08 -2.64
N SER A 18 6.45 38.85 -3.07
CA SER A 18 7.10 37.64 -2.56
C SER A 18 8.55 37.48 -3.06
N GLN A 19 8.82 38.01 -4.26
CA GLN A 19 10.10 37.87 -4.97
C GLN A 19 11.08 39.02 -4.69
N SER A 20 10.60 40.13 -4.12
CA SER A 20 11.48 41.25 -3.76
C SER A 20 12.40 40.87 -2.60
N LYS A 21 13.71 40.97 -2.81
CA LYS A 21 14.75 40.79 -1.77
C LYS A 21 14.77 41.97 -0.77
N THR A 22 14.22 43.11 -1.16
CA THR A 22 14.01 44.30 -0.35
C THR A 22 12.54 44.33 0.07
N GLN A 23 12.18 43.54 1.09
CA GLN A 23 10.85 43.64 1.69
C GLN A 23 10.85 44.82 2.66
N SER A 24 10.04 45.85 2.35
CA SER A 24 9.84 47.01 3.23
C SER A 24 9.02 46.67 4.49
N PHE A 25 8.25 45.58 4.46
CA PHE A 25 7.31 45.19 5.51
C PHE A 25 7.27 43.66 5.68
N PRO A 26 7.00 43.15 6.89
CA PRO A 26 6.85 41.72 7.15
C PRO A 26 5.67 41.12 6.37
N ARG A 27 5.82 39.87 5.90
CA ARG A 27 4.81 39.14 5.10
C ARG A 27 3.41 39.10 5.74
N SER A 28 3.33 39.18 7.07
CA SER A 28 2.08 39.21 7.83
C SER A 28 1.20 40.41 7.51
N GLU A 29 1.77 41.54 7.08
CA GLU A 29 0.99 42.74 6.74
C GLU A 29 0.22 42.61 5.42
N TYR A 30 0.60 41.66 4.57
CA TYR A 30 -0.09 41.39 3.31
C TYR A 30 -1.28 40.42 3.46
N GLY A 31 -1.58 39.95 4.68
CA GLY A 31 -2.66 38.98 4.91
C GLY A 31 -4.04 39.49 4.47
N GLY A 32 -4.39 40.74 4.79
CA GLY A 32 -5.66 41.34 4.35
C GLY A 32 -5.77 41.49 2.83
N LEU A 33 -4.65 41.78 2.15
CA LEU A 33 -4.58 41.84 0.68
C LEU A 33 -4.73 40.44 0.07
N ALA A 34 -4.09 39.44 0.65
CA ALA A 34 -4.22 38.05 0.24
C ALA A 34 -5.65 37.53 0.41
N ASP A 35 -6.29 37.82 1.55
CA ASP A 35 -7.70 37.49 1.79
C ASP A 35 -8.62 38.18 0.78
N THR A 36 -8.41 39.47 0.51
CA THR A 36 -9.20 40.21 -0.50
C THR A 36 -9.05 39.59 -1.89
N ALA A 37 -7.83 39.21 -2.29
CA ALA A 37 -7.58 38.54 -3.55
C ALA A 37 -8.29 37.18 -3.62
N VAL A 38 -8.20 36.38 -2.54
CA VAL A 38 -8.84 35.06 -2.47
C VAL A 38 -10.36 35.16 -2.48
N HIS A 39 -10.96 36.11 -1.74
CA HIS A 39 -12.40 36.40 -1.83
C HIS A 39 -12.82 36.72 -3.26
N GLY A 40 -12.02 37.52 -3.99
CA GLY A 40 -12.22 37.77 -5.40
C GLY A 40 -12.21 36.50 -6.25
N VAL A 41 -11.24 35.60 -6.03
CA VAL A 41 -11.16 34.30 -6.71
C VAL A 41 -12.37 33.43 -6.40
N ILE A 42 -12.78 33.34 -5.13
CA ILE A 42 -13.93 32.56 -4.67
C ILE A 42 -15.22 33.04 -5.35
N LEU A 43 -15.46 34.36 -5.39
CA LEU A 43 -16.65 34.96 -5.99
C LEU A 43 -16.73 34.75 -7.51
N MET A 44 -15.58 34.76 -8.21
CA MET A 44 -15.54 34.52 -9.66
C MET A 44 -15.67 33.03 -10.01
N GLY A 45 -15.32 32.15 -9.07
CA GLY A 45 -15.49 30.71 -9.18
C GLY A 45 -14.68 30.06 -10.32
N LYS A 46 -15.11 28.86 -10.70
CA LYS A 46 -14.41 27.99 -11.69
C LYS A 46 -14.42 28.53 -13.13
N ASN A 47 -15.25 29.54 -13.41
CA ASN A 47 -15.38 30.08 -14.77
C ASN A 47 -14.26 31.04 -15.13
N ALA A 48 -13.60 31.65 -14.13
CA ALA A 48 -12.56 32.66 -14.34
C ALA A 48 -11.12 32.11 -14.20
N PHE A 49 -10.96 30.96 -13.54
CA PHE A 49 -9.66 30.36 -13.22
C PHE A 49 -9.62 28.88 -13.64
N SER A 50 -8.55 28.49 -14.34
CA SER A 50 -8.27 27.08 -14.63
C SER A 50 -7.78 26.35 -13.37
N CYS A 51 -7.79 25.01 -13.38
CA CYS A 51 -7.26 24.20 -12.27
C CYS A 51 -5.82 24.59 -11.90
N ARG A 52 -4.92 24.64 -12.90
CA ARG A 52 -3.54 25.12 -12.73
C ARG A 52 -3.49 26.57 -12.22
N GLY A 53 -4.40 27.43 -12.67
CA GLY A 53 -4.54 28.80 -12.18
C GLY A 53 -4.88 28.86 -10.69
N LEU A 54 -5.76 27.99 -10.20
CA LEU A 54 -6.11 27.93 -8.77
C LEU A 54 -4.94 27.44 -7.90
N PHE A 55 -4.19 26.44 -8.36
CA PHE A 55 -2.95 26.02 -7.67
C PHE A 55 -1.87 27.11 -7.70
N TRP A 56 -1.78 27.86 -8.79
CA TRP A 56 -0.90 29.02 -8.86
C TRP A 56 -1.31 30.11 -7.85
N VAL A 57 -2.61 30.40 -7.73
CA VAL A 57 -3.15 31.30 -6.70
C VAL A 57 -2.75 30.79 -5.32
N LEU A 58 -3.04 29.52 -5.02
CA LEU A 58 -2.70 28.88 -3.74
C LEU A 58 -1.23 29.09 -3.36
N ARG A 59 -0.30 28.83 -4.29
CA ARG A 59 1.15 29.02 -4.05
C ARG A 59 1.53 30.46 -3.69
N ILE A 60 0.87 31.45 -4.29
CA ILE A 60 1.12 32.86 -3.98
C ILE A 60 0.62 33.17 -2.58
N VAL A 61 -0.61 32.77 -2.27
CA VAL A 61 -1.32 33.24 -1.08
C VAL A 61 -0.96 32.47 0.19
N SER A 62 -0.48 31.22 0.07
CA SER A 62 -0.12 30.36 1.22
C SER A 62 0.96 30.96 2.12
N ASN A 63 1.78 31.89 1.62
CA ASN A 63 2.85 32.53 2.39
C ASN A 63 2.43 33.80 3.13
N TYR A 64 1.18 34.23 2.98
CA TYR A 64 0.67 35.50 3.51
C TYR A 64 -0.30 35.33 4.68
N GLY A 65 -0.40 34.13 5.25
CA GLY A 65 -1.19 33.90 6.47
C GLY A 65 -2.69 34.09 6.26
N LEU A 66 -3.26 33.46 5.23
CA LEU A 66 -4.70 33.53 4.93
C LEU A 66 -5.59 33.22 6.14
N SER A 67 -6.72 33.92 6.24
CA SER A 67 -7.82 33.54 7.13
C SER A 67 -8.31 32.12 6.84
N ARG A 68 -8.94 31.51 7.85
CA ARG A 68 -9.43 30.13 7.76
C ARG A 68 -10.50 30.01 6.68
N GLU A 69 -11.35 31.02 6.56
CA GLU A 69 -12.46 31.14 5.62
C GLU A 69 -11.95 31.23 4.18
N CYS A 70 -10.98 32.13 3.93
CA CYS A 70 -10.36 32.28 2.61
C CYS A 70 -9.64 31.00 2.18
N ARG A 71 -8.86 30.40 3.08
CA ARG A 71 -8.14 29.16 2.81
C ARG A 71 -9.11 28.03 2.48
N TYR A 72 -10.15 27.84 3.29
CA TYR A 72 -11.16 26.81 3.06
C TYR A 72 -11.90 27.03 1.74
N GLY A 73 -12.32 28.27 1.44
CA GLY A 73 -13.01 28.59 0.19
C GLY A 73 -12.16 28.34 -1.06
N LEU A 74 -10.88 28.70 -1.01
CA LEU A 74 -9.94 28.42 -2.11
C LEU A 74 -9.73 26.91 -2.30
N GLU A 75 -9.52 26.17 -1.21
CA GLU A 75 -9.37 24.71 -1.26
C GLU A 75 -10.63 24.04 -1.80
N ARG A 76 -11.83 24.49 -1.43
CA ARG A 76 -13.10 24.02 -1.99
C ARG A 76 -13.19 24.20 -3.50
N LEU A 77 -12.73 25.33 -4.03
CA LEU A 77 -12.67 25.55 -5.48
C LEU A 77 -11.71 24.56 -6.16
N ILE A 78 -10.52 24.38 -5.60
CA ILE A 78 -9.50 23.44 -6.09
C ILE A 78 -10.02 22.01 -6.09
N VAL A 79 -10.60 21.56 -4.98
CA VAL A 79 -11.23 20.24 -4.83
C VAL A 79 -12.27 20.00 -5.92
N GLY A 80 -13.04 21.05 -6.24
CA GLY A 80 -14.03 21.00 -7.30
C GLY A 80 -13.48 20.79 -8.72
N MET A 81 -12.16 20.84 -8.93
CA MET A 81 -11.47 20.64 -10.20
C MET A 81 -10.29 19.66 -10.10
N LEU A 82 -10.20 18.90 -8.99
CA LEU A 82 -9.05 18.04 -8.70
C LEU A 82 -8.87 16.92 -9.74
N ASP A 83 -9.94 16.48 -10.39
CA ASP A 83 -9.94 15.52 -11.49
C ASP A 83 -9.28 16.05 -12.79
N GLN A 84 -9.01 17.36 -12.86
CA GLN A 84 -8.31 18.03 -13.97
C GLN A 84 -6.85 18.37 -13.63
N ALA A 85 -6.42 18.16 -12.37
CA ALA A 85 -5.09 18.52 -11.91
C ALA A 85 -4.03 17.55 -12.43
N LYS A 86 -2.79 18.04 -12.56
CA LYS A 86 -1.61 17.23 -12.81
C LYS A 86 -0.81 17.06 -11.52
N VAL A 87 0.11 16.10 -11.51
CA VAL A 87 1.00 15.85 -10.37
C VAL A 87 1.75 17.12 -9.99
N ASP A 88 2.31 17.82 -10.99
CA ASP A 88 3.02 19.09 -10.81
C ASP A 88 2.20 20.16 -10.08
N ASP A 89 0.87 20.14 -10.17
CA ASP A 89 0.00 21.09 -9.50
C ASP A 89 -0.04 20.82 -7.99
N LEU A 90 0.01 19.55 -7.58
CA LEU A 90 -0.01 19.10 -6.18
C LEU A 90 1.34 19.29 -5.47
N LEU A 91 2.44 19.45 -6.21
CA LEU A 91 3.79 19.65 -5.67
C LEU A 91 3.99 21.09 -5.12
N VAL A 92 3.26 21.41 -4.06
CA VAL A 92 3.39 22.69 -3.34
C VAL A 92 4.47 22.52 -2.28
N SER A 93 5.49 23.39 -2.31
CA SER A 93 6.59 23.34 -1.34
C SER A 93 6.12 23.61 0.09
N ASN A 94 6.71 22.90 1.04
CA ASN A 94 6.48 23.16 2.45
C ASN A 94 7.24 24.41 2.90
N THR A 95 6.52 25.47 3.28
CA THR A 95 7.11 26.77 3.64
C THR A 95 7.36 26.93 5.13
N ASN A 96 6.89 25.96 5.94
CA ASN A 96 6.94 26.01 7.40
C ASN A 96 8.16 25.28 8.00
N GLY A 97 9.17 24.94 7.19
CA GLY A 97 10.42 24.30 7.63
C GLY A 97 10.25 22.93 8.31
N SER A 98 9.06 22.34 8.27
CA SER A 98 8.70 21.17 9.06
C SER A 98 8.66 19.91 8.22
N SER A 99 9.75 19.13 8.20
CA SER A 99 9.85 17.75 7.68
C SER A 99 9.23 17.52 6.28
N GLY A 100 10.07 17.45 5.25
CA GLY A 100 9.68 17.09 3.87
C GLY A 100 9.68 18.26 2.90
N VAL A 101 9.92 17.98 1.62
CA VAL A 101 10.02 18.97 0.54
C VAL A 101 8.65 19.56 0.19
N TYR A 102 7.61 18.73 0.20
CA TYR A 102 6.26 19.07 -0.22
C TYR A 102 5.27 19.14 0.94
N ASP A 103 4.26 20.00 0.83
CA ASP A 103 3.16 20.11 1.79
C ASP A 103 2.15 18.97 1.61
N VAL A 104 2.49 17.81 2.17
CA VAL A 104 1.60 16.64 2.19
C VAL A 104 0.30 16.92 2.96
N ASN A 105 0.30 17.85 3.92
CA ASN A 105 -0.92 18.17 4.68
C ASN A 105 -1.95 18.89 3.81
N LEU A 106 -1.52 19.77 2.93
CA LEU A 106 -2.39 20.38 1.93
C LEU A 106 -3.08 19.29 1.11
N VAL A 107 -2.33 18.35 0.53
CA VAL A 107 -2.90 17.28 -0.30
C VAL A 107 -3.89 16.41 0.50
N LEU A 108 -3.56 16.06 1.74
CA LEU A 108 -4.49 15.36 2.63
C LEU A 108 -5.79 16.13 2.88
N ARG A 109 -5.72 17.45 3.06
CA ARG A 109 -6.91 18.30 3.25
C ARG A 109 -7.76 18.35 1.99
N LEU A 110 -7.14 18.47 0.81
CA LEU A 110 -7.85 18.45 -0.47
C LEU A 110 -8.59 17.11 -0.69
N ILE A 111 -7.93 15.97 -0.45
CA ILE A 111 -8.53 14.65 -0.65
C ILE A 111 -9.69 14.39 0.34
N ARG A 112 -9.49 14.72 1.61
CA ARG A 112 -10.55 14.56 2.62
C ARG A 112 -11.78 15.39 2.29
N GLU A 113 -11.58 16.57 1.74
CA GLU A 113 -12.68 17.42 1.33
C GLU A 113 -13.34 16.93 0.03
N SER A 114 -12.60 16.30 -0.90
CA SER A 114 -13.19 15.69 -2.09
C SER A 114 -14.14 14.53 -1.76
N ASN A 115 -13.87 13.79 -0.67
CA ASN A 115 -14.70 12.67 -0.25
C ASN A 115 -16.04 13.09 0.38
N LYS A 116 -16.18 14.35 0.83
CA LYS A 116 -17.42 14.87 1.42
C LYS A 116 -18.42 15.37 0.39
N VAL A 117 -18.01 15.49 -0.87
CA VAL A 117 -18.89 15.98 -1.93
C VAL A 117 -19.77 14.81 -2.37
N GLU A 118 -20.99 14.74 -1.85
CA GLU A 118 -22.00 13.78 -2.31
C GLU A 118 -22.27 13.98 -3.81
N GLY A 119 -22.40 12.89 -4.56
CA GLY A 119 -22.68 12.93 -6.01
C GLY A 119 -21.45 13.12 -6.91
N VAL A 120 -20.22 12.96 -6.42
CA VAL A 120 -19.04 12.90 -7.29
C VAL A 120 -19.15 11.68 -8.21
N CYS A 121 -19.20 11.93 -9.52
CA CYS A 121 -19.13 10.90 -10.55
C CYS A 121 -17.92 9.97 -10.32
N LEU A 122 -18.16 8.66 -10.34
CA LEU A 122 -17.15 7.62 -10.14
C LEU A 122 -15.91 7.84 -11.04
N ASP A 123 -16.11 8.28 -12.29
CA ASP A 123 -15.01 8.55 -13.22
C ASP A 123 -14.11 9.71 -12.76
N ARG A 124 -14.70 10.75 -12.16
CA ARG A 124 -13.92 11.86 -11.57
C ARG A 124 -13.11 11.36 -10.38
N MET A 125 -13.73 10.50 -9.55
CA MET A 125 -13.05 9.91 -8.40
C MET A 125 -11.89 8.99 -8.82
N LYS A 126 -12.06 8.21 -9.90
CA LYS A 126 -10.99 7.39 -10.48
C LYS A 126 -9.84 8.22 -11.03
N LYS A 127 -10.13 9.35 -11.70
CA LYS A 127 -9.10 10.32 -12.12
C LYS A 127 -8.31 10.87 -10.93
N VAL A 128 -9.00 11.21 -9.84
CA VAL A 128 -8.35 11.65 -8.60
C VAL A 128 -7.50 10.51 -8.00
N GLY A 129 -8.01 9.27 -7.95
CA GLY A 129 -7.24 8.11 -7.51
C GLY A 129 -5.93 7.94 -8.28
N GLY A 130 -5.99 7.95 -9.62
CA GLY A 130 -4.80 7.88 -10.46
C GLY A 130 -3.85 9.08 -10.29
N LEU A 131 -4.36 10.27 -9.98
CA LEU A 131 -3.54 11.43 -9.65
C LEU A 131 -2.80 11.24 -8.31
N ILE A 132 -3.50 10.74 -7.28
CA ILE A 132 -2.92 10.51 -5.95
C ILE A 132 -1.86 9.39 -6.01
N ASP A 133 -2.08 8.34 -6.78
CA ASP A 133 -1.08 7.28 -6.96
C ASP A 133 0.22 7.80 -7.61
N LYS A 134 0.09 8.70 -8.59
CA LYS A 134 1.27 9.36 -9.18
C LYS A 134 1.94 10.33 -8.20
N TYR A 135 1.16 11.07 -7.41
CA TYR A 135 1.69 11.94 -6.37
C TYR A 135 2.45 11.15 -5.29
N LEU A 136 1.92 10.01 -4.84
CA LEU A 136 2.61 9.10 -3.90
C LEU A 136 3.97 8.69 -4.45
N ARG A 137 4.05 8.36 -5.75
CA ARG A 137 5.30 8.02 -6.41
C ARG A 137 6.33 9.15 -6.38
N GLU A 138 5.87 10.38 -6.59
CA GLU A 138 6.72 11.57 -6.64
C GLU A 138 7.31 11.93 -5.26
N ILE A 139 6.53 11.74 -4.19
CA ILE A 139 6.99 12.02 -2.83
C ILE A 139 7.74 10.85 -2.19
N ALA A 140 7.61 9.64 -2.72
CA ALA A 140 8.19 8.43 -2.15
C ALA A 140 9.72 8.46 -1.94
N PRO A 141 10.52 9.12 -2.81
CA PRO A 141 11.96 9.23 -2.59
C PRO A 141 12.40 10.22 -1.51
N ASP A 142 11.52 11.07 -0.98
CA ASP A 142 11.88 12.07 0.02
C ASP A 142 12.23 11.41 1.37
N HIS A 143 13.52 11.42 1.74
CA HIS A 143 14.00 10.85 3.00
C HIS A 143 13.40 11.50 4.26
N ASN A 144 12.82 12.69 4.15
CA ASN A 144 12.14 13.36 5.26
C ASN A 144 10.64 13.03 5.31
N LEU A 145 10.13 12.25 4.34
CA LEU A 145 8.74 11.82 4.31
C LEU A 145 8.52 10.69 5.33
N LYS A 146 7.78 11.01 6.39
CA LYS A 146 7.40 10.03 7.41
C LYS A 146 6.40 9.01 6.86
N ILE A 147 6.52 7.75 7.28
CA ILE A 147 5.58 6.66 6.97
C ILE A 147 4.12 7.07 7.24
N SER A 148 3.86 7.80 8.33
CA SER A 148 2.51 8.24 8.69
C SER A 148 1.90 9.22 7.67
N LYS A 149 2.72 10.06 7.03
CA LYS A 149 2.27 10.95 5.96
C LYS A 149 2.02 10.18 4.68
N PHE A 150 2.93 9.28 4.31
CA PHE A 150 2.78 8.41 3.15
C PHE A 150 1.48 7.58 3.23
N LEU A 151 1.29 6.86 4.35
CA LEU A 151 0.09 6.07 4.58
C LEU A 151 -1.18 6.92 4.62
N GLY A 152 -1.12 8.08 5.27
CA GLY A 152 -2.24 9.01 5.31
C GLY A 152 -2.74 9.37 3.91
N VAL A 153 -1.84 9.50 2.92
CA VAL A 153 -2.21 9.76 1.52
C VAL A 153 -2.69 8.49 0.83
N ALA A 154 -1.99 7.37 0.98
CA ALA A 154 -2.36 6.09 0.36
C ALA A 154 -3.78 5.64 0.74
N GLU A 155 -4.13 5.79 2.01
CA GLU A 155 -5.40 5.36 2.62
C GLU A 155 -6.50 6.45 2.57
N SER A 156 -6.22 7.61 1.97
CA SER A 156 -7.16 8.75 1.99
C SER A 156 -8.36 8.62 1.05
N LEU A 157 -8.31 7.68 0.10
CA LEU A 157 -9.36 7.43 -0.90
C LEU A 157 -9.99 6.05 -0.71
N PRO A 158 -11.31 5.91 -0.94
CA PRO A 158 -11.97 4.61 -0.91
C PRO A 158 -11.50 3.71 -2.07
N ASP A 159 -11.67 2.40 -1.92
CA ASP A 159 -11.27 1.42 -2.94
C ASP A 159 -11.93 1.62 -4.30
N CYS A 160 -13.15 2.18 -4.35
CA CYS A 160 -13.83 2.48 -5.62
C CYS A 160 -13.14 3.59 -6.43
N ALA A 161 -12.28 4.40 -5.81
CA ALA A 161 -11.46 5.41 -6.49
C ALA A 161 -10.31 4.79 -7.29
N ARG A 162 -10.08 3.47 -7.17
CA ARG A 162 -9.00 2.77 -7.85
C ARG A 162 -9.52 1.52 -8.57
N ASP A 163 -9.22 1.45 -9.86
CA ASP A 163 -9.43 0.24 -10.65
C ASP A 163 -8.41 -0.84 -10.28
N CYS A 164 -7.18 -0.45 -9.96
CA CYS A 164 -6.13 -1.33 -9.45
C CYS A 164 -5.20 -0.62 -8.46
N PHE A 165 -4.45 -1.38 -7.66
CA PHE A 165 -3.49 -0.88 -6.67
C PHE A 165 -2.04 -0.89 -7.14
N ASP A 166 -1.79 -1.18 -8.42
CA ASP A 166 -0.45 -1.22 -9.02
C ASP A 166 0.31 0.11 -8.86
N GLY A 167 -0.40 1.24 -8.96
CA GLY A 167 0.16 2.57 -8.76
C GLY A 167 0.67 2.77 -7.33
N VAL A 168 -0.12 2.34 -6.34
CA VAL A 168 0.23 2.37 -4.91
C VAL A 168 1.39 1.43 -4.63
N TYR A 169 1.38 0.20 -5.16
CA TYR A 169 2.50 -0.74 -5.00
C TYR A 169 3.81 -0.16 -5.53
N LYS A 170 3.79 0.44 -6.74
CA LYS A 170 4.98 1.12 -7.30
C LYS A 170 5.49 2.24 -6.40
N ALA A 171 4.60 3.01 -5.77
CA ALA A 171 5.01 4.05 -4.83
C ALA A 171 5.62 3.45 -3.54
N ILE A 172 5.08 2.34 -3.03
CA ILE A 172 5.65 1.62 -1.89
C ILE A 172 7.05 1.08 -2.21
N ASP A 173 7.23 0.47 -3.38
CA ASP A 173 8.54 -0.08 -3.77
C ASP A 173 9.62 1.01 -3.83
N ILE A 174 9.30 2.16 -4.44
CA ILE A 174 10.20 3.34 -4.46
C ILE A 174 10.46 3.86 -3.04
N TYR A 175 9.44 3.89 -2.18
CA TYR A 175 9.61 4.32 -0.79
C TYR A 175 10.56 3.36 -0.05
N LEU A 176 10.37 2.05 -0.18
CA LEU A 176 11.24 1.04 0.43
C LEU A 176 12.67 1.08 -0.12
N GLU A 177 12.83 1.34 -1.41
CA GLU A 177 14.14 1.53 -2.04
C GLU A 177 14.88 2.76 -1.49
N SER A 178 14.15 3.86 -1.31
CA SER A 178 14.71 5.13 -0.83
C SER A 178 14.87 5.17 0.70
N HIS A 179 14.33 4.19 1.43
CA HIS A 179 14.38 4.11 2.90
C HIS A 179 14.91 2.74 3.37
N PRO A 180 16.20 2.43 3.15
CA PRO A 180 16.76 1.10 3.43
C PRO A 180 16.76 0.73 4.93
N CYS A 181 16.75 1.72 5.82
CA CYS A 181 16.82 1.55 7.27
C CYS A 181 15.49 1.15 7.93
N LEU A 182 14.41 0.96 7.16
CA LEU A 182 13.11 0.56 7.69
C LEU A 182 13.13 -0.86 8.26
N SER A 183 12.56 -1.03 9.44
CA SER A 183 12.34 -2.32 10.10
C SER A 183 11.31 -3.18 9.37
N LEU A 184 11.34 -4.51 9.57
CA LEU A 184 10.37 -5.43 8.98
C LEU A 184 8.91 -5.05 9.33
N GLU A 185 8.69 -4.53 10.55
CA GLU A 185 7.38 -4.06 11.01
C GLU A 185 6.92 -2.82 10.23
N GLU A 186 7.80 -1.84 10.02
CA GLU A 186 7.50 -0.64 9.23
C GLU A 186 7.20 -0.98 7.77
N ARG A 187 7.98 -1.89 7.17
CA ARG A 187 7.72 -2.40 5.82
C ARG A 187 6.38 -3.12 5.73
N SER A 188 6.05 -3.93 6.73
CA SER A 188 4.74 -4.61 6.82
C SER A 188 3.62 -3.60 6.92
N ARG A 189 3.80 -2.55 7.73
CA ARG A 189 2.83 -1.46 7.88
C ARG A 189 2.63 -0.66 6.60
N LEU A 190 3.67 -0.41 5.80
CA LEU A 190 3.53 0.22 4.48
C LEU A 190 2.67 -0.63 3.54
N CYS A 191 2.87 -1.94 3.52
CA CYS A 191 2.15 -2.84 2.61
C CYS A 191 0.67 -3.01 2.96
N ARG A 192 0.25 -2.69 4.19
CA ARG A 192 -1.14 -2.85 4.64
C ARG A 192 -2.15 -1.98 3.89
N CYS A 193 -1.72 -0.90 3.23
CA CYS A 193 -2.62 -0.05 2.45
C CYS A 193 -2.93 -0.62 1.04
N LEU A 194 -2.37 -1.77 0.67
CA LEU A 194 -2.66 -2.44 -0.60
C LEU A 194 -3.92 -3.30 -0.49
N ASN A 195 -4.83 -3.14 -1.45
CA ASN A 195 -5.85 -4.15 -1.72
C ASN A 195 -5.28 -5.19 -2.70
N TYR A 196 -4.92 -6.36 -2.19
CA TYR A 196 -4.30 -7.45 -2.97
C TYR A 196 -5.23 -8.06 -4.02
N GLU A 197 -6.55 -7.98 -3.85
CA GLU A 197 -7.54 -8.46 -4.83
C GLU A 197 -7.58 -7.56 -6.07
N LYS A 198 -7.19 -6.28 -5.89
CA LYS A 198 -7.10 -5.27 -6.95
C LYS A 198 -5.68 -5.06 -7.46
N LEU A 199 -4.74 -5.95 -7.16
CA LEU A 199 -3.44 -5.96 -7.83
C LEU A 199 -3.53 -6.74 -9.13
N SER A 200 -2.88 -6.23 -10.18
CA SER A 200 -2.68 -7.04 -11.38
C SER A 200 -1.79 -8.25 -11.08
N LEU A 201 -1.92 -9.29 -11.90
CA LEU A 201 -1.10 -10.49 -11.78
C LEU A 201 0.41 -10.16 -11.85
N GLU A 202 0.79 -9.23 -12.73
CA GLU A 202 2.19 -8.81 -12.88
C GLU A 202 2.68 -8.03 -11.65
N ALA A 203 1.88 -7.08 -11.14
CA ALA A 203 2.23 -6.37 -9.91
C ALA A 203 2.33 -7.32 -8.70
N CYS A 204 1.47 -8.34 -8.62
CA CYS A 204 1.52 -9.34 -7.56
C CYS A 204 2.78 -10.22 -7.65
N LYS A 205 3.16 -10.66 -8.86
CA LYS A 205 4.42 -11.40 -9.08
C LYS A 205 5.63 -10.57 -8.71
N ASP A 206 5.65 -9.29 -9.11
CA ASP A 206 6.74 -8.37 -8.79
C ASP A 206 6.84 -8.15 -7.28
N LEU A 207 5.71 -7.91 -6.61
CA LEU A 207 5.62 -7.79 -5.15
C LEU A 207 6.16 -9.04 -4.45
N ALA A 208 5.77 -10.23 -4.91
CA ALA A 208 6.18 -11.49 -4.30
C ALA A 208 7.69 -11.79 -4.47
N LYS A 209 8.31 -11.29 -5.54
CA LYS A 209 9.74 -11.44 -5.81
C LYS A 209 10.61 -10.38 -5.12
N ASN A 210 10.00 -9.28 -4.67
CA ASN A 210 10.73 -8.14 -4.13
C ASN A 210 11.27 -8.46 -2.71
N PRO A 211 12.61 -8.50 -2.50
CA PRO A 211 13.20 -8.86 -1.22
C PRO A 211 12.97 -7.79 -0.13
N ARG A 212 12.56 -6.58 -0.50
CA ARG A 212 12.20 -5.52 0.45
C ARG A 212 10.81 -5.76 1.06
N ILE A 213 9.97 -6.58 0.42
CA ILE A 213 8.63 -6.91 0.89
C ILE A 213 8.71 -8.05 1.93
N PRO A 214 8.04 -7.91 3.10
CA PRO A 214 7.99 -8.98 4.09
C PRO A 214 7.41 -10.29 3.52
N PRO A 215 8.00 -11.47 3.79
CA PRO A 215 7.52 -12.74 3.22
C PRO A 215 6.04 -13.04 3.50
N ARG A 216 5.53 -12.66 4.68
CA ARG A 216 4.10 -12.83 5.03
C ARG A 216 3.18 -12.05 4.08
N ILE A 217 3.59 -10.85 3.69
CA ILE A 217 2.86 -9.99 2.76
C ILE A 217 2.89 -10.59 1.35
N ALA A 218 4.05 -11.06 0.90
CA ALA A 218 4.18 -11.74 -0.39
C ALA A 218 3.26 -12.96 -0.51
N VAL A 219 3.22 -13.81 0.53
CA VAL A 219 2.31 -14.97 0.58
C VAL A 219 0.85 -14.52 0.56
N GLN A 220 0.47 -13.52 1.35
CA GLN A 220 -0.90 -13.00 1.37
C GLN A 220 -1.33 -12.50 -0.01
N ALA A 221 -0.48 -11.72 -0.69
CA ALA A 221 -0.76 -11.20 -2.02
C ALA A 221 -0.98 -12.33 -3.05
N LEU A 222 -0.16 -13.38 -3.00
CA LEU A 222 -0.30 -14.54 -3.90
C LEU A 222 -1.62 -15.30 -3.63
N VAL A 223 -1.97 -15.54 -2.37
CA VAL A 223 -3.22 -16.22 -2.01
C VAL A 223 -4.44 -15.48 -2.55
N SER A 224 -4.47 -14.14 -2.46
CA SER A 224 -5.55 -13.30 -2.99
C SER A 224 -5.73 -13.40 -4.52
N GLN A 225 -4.72 -13.84 -5.26
CA GLN A 225 -4.82 -14.07 -6.71
C GLN A 225 -5.36 -15.47 -7.02
N HIS A 226 -5.06 -16.46 -6.19
CA HIS A 226 -5.51 -17.84 -6.37
C HIS A 226 -7.00 -18.06 -6.08
N SER A 227 -7.63 -17.20 -5.27
CA SER A 227 -9.08 -17.23 -5.02
C SER A 227 -9.94 -16.82 -6.23
N ASN A 228 -9.35 -16.22 -7.27
CA ASN A 228 -10.04 -15.78 -8.49
C ASN A 228 -9.94 -16.78 -9.66
N ILE A 229 -9.38 -17.97 -9.44
CA ILE A 229 -9.33 -19.03 -10.46
C ILE A 229 -10.59 -19.88 -10.26
N PRO A 230 -11.61 -19.83 -11.14
CA PRO A 230 -12.69 -20.80 -11.11
C PRO A 230 -12.06 -22.17 -11.35
N THR A 231 -12.13 -23.04 -10.36
CA THR A 231 -11.82 -24.46 -10.55
C THR A 231 -12.91 -25.03 -11.46
N HIS A 232 -12.71 -24.92 -12.77
CA HIS A 232 -13.55 -25.56 -13.77
C HIS A 232 -13.20 -27.06 -13.79
N TYR A 233 -13.57 -27.77 -12.71
CA TYR A 233 -13.67 -29.22 -12.75
C TYR A 233 -15.00 -29.55 -13.41
N THR A 234 -14.92 -29.95 -14.68
CA THR A 234 -16.00 -30.60 -15.40
C THR A 234 -16.33 -31.92 -14.71
N ASN A 235 -17.35 -31.93 -13.85
CA ASN A 235 -18.04 -33.17 -13.49
C ASN A 235 -19.27 -33.28 -14.39
N ASP A 236 -19.05 -33.89 -15.55
CA ASP A 236 -20.11 -34.43 -16.39
C ASP A 236 -20.51 -35.78 -15.81
N HIS A 237 -21.64 -35.86 -15.09
CA HIS A 237 -22.38 -37.11 -14.83
C HIS A 237 -23.88 -36.78 -14.72
N HIS A 238 -24.61 -37.17 -15.76
CA HIS A 238 -26.06 -37.30 -15.81
C HIS A 238 -26.60 -38.37 -14.85
N HIS A 239 -27.76 -38.07 -14.24
CA HIS A 239 -28.86 -38.93 -13.76
C HIS A 239 -29.34 -38.48 -12.38
N GLN A 240 -30.62 -38.51 -12.01
CA GLN A 240 -31.91 -38.56 -12.69
C GLN A 240 -32.87 -38.15 -11.57
N ASP A 241 -33.82 -37.30 -11.92
CA ASP A 241 -34.95 -36.84 -11.12
C ASP A 241 -35.81 -38.00 -10.57
N TYR A 242 -36.19 -37.97 -9.29
CA TYR A 242 -37.42 -38.59 -8.74
C TYR A 242 -37.83 -37.94 -7.42
N THR A 243 -38.91 -37.16 -7.49
CA THR A 243 -39.73 -36.60 -6.41
C THR A 243 -40.62 -37.64 -5.74
N TYR A 244 -40.84 -37.53 -4.42
CA TYR A 244 -42.15 -37.77 -3.80
C TYR A 244 -42.35 -36.93 -2.52
N ILE A 245 -43.56 -36.37 -2.40
CA ILE A 245 -44.12 -35.40 -1.45
C ILE A 245 -44.79 -36.15 -0.28
N SER A 246 -44.66 -35.76 0.99
CA SER A 246 -45.60 -34.97 1.86
C SER A 246 -45.17 -35.24 3.34
N ASP A 247 -45.49 -34.53 4.42
CA ASP A 247 -46.15 -33.26 4.76
C ASP A 247 -45.86 -32.95 6.25
N HIS A 248 -46.01 -31.67 6.62
CA HIS A 248 -46.27 -31.07 7.95
C HIS A 248 -45.16 -30.88 9.03
N ASP A 249 -44.75 -29.59 9.09
CA ASP A 249 -44.98 -28.62 10.18
C ASP A 249 -43.92 -28.31 11.27
N HIS A 250 -43.68 -26.98 11.35
CA HIS A 250 -43.22 -26.10 12.44
C HIS A 250 -41.72 -25.86 12.76
N GLU A 251 -41.34 -24.61 12.41
CA GLU A 251 -40.51 -23.60 13.10
C GLU A 251 -38.98 -23.72 13.32
N THR A 252 -38.26 -22.83 12.59
CA THR A 252 -37.05 -22.04 12.93
C THR A 252 -35.69 -22.73 13.16
N PRO A 253 -34.59 -22.13 12.66
CA PRO A 253 -33.30 -22.27 13.33
C PRO A 253 -32.58 -20.94 13.61
N LEU A 254 -32.15 -20.82 14.87
CA LEU A 254 -31.13 -19.90 15.37
C LEU A 254 -29.77 -20.16 14.72
N THR A 255 -29.06 -19.09 14.35
CA THR A 255 -27.62 -19.12 14.06
C THR A 255 -26.85 -18.75 15.33
N LYS A 256 -26.04 -19.69 15.84
CA LYS A 256 -24.95 -19.42 16.78
C LYS A 256 -23.68 -20.03 16.19
N SER A 257 -22.77 -19.17 15.72
CA SER A 257 -21.40 -19.55 15.42
C SER A 257 -20.48 -18.64 16.22
N SER A 258 -19.78 -19.23 17.18
CA SER A 258 -18.63 -18.61 17.82
C SER A 258 -17.76 -19.67 18.46
N ARG A 259 -16.47 -19.50 18.21
CA ARG A 259 -15.30 -19.93 18.98
C ARG A 259 -14.75 -21.32 18.67
N GLU A 260 -13.62 -21.35 17.98
CA GLU A 260 -12.24 -21.25 18.52
C GLU A 260 -11.81 -22.61 19.09
N LEU A 261 -10.83 -23.25 18.44
CA LEU A 261 -10.00 -24.24 19.10
C LEU A 261 -8.55 -24.04 18.68
N MET A 262 -7.78 -23.55 19.66
CA MET A 262 -6.34 -23.71 19.80
C MET A 262 -5.94 -25.17 19.62
N VAL A 263 -4.89 -25.41 18.84
CA VAL A 263 -4.20 -26.70 18.79
C VAL A 263 -3.05 -26.65 19.79
N LEU A 264 -3.24 -27.28 20.95
CA LEU A 264 -2.15 -27.69 21.83
C LEU A 264 -1.84 -29.16 21.56
N TYR A 265 -0.65 -29.44 21.03
CA TYR A 265 -0.11 -30.79 20.96
C TYR A 265 0.33 -31.23 22.36
N ASN A 266 -0.22 -32.34 22.85
CA ASN A 266 0.42 -33.10 23.93
C ASN A 266 0.91 -34.45 23.40
N LYS A 267 2.17 -34.77 23.72
CA LYS A 267 2.94 -35.92 23.25
C LYS A 267 3.23 -36.78 24.49
N ASN A 268 2.71 -38.00 24.53
CA ASN A 268 3.06 -38.96 25.58
C ASN A 268 4.39 -39.65 25.27
N GLY A 269 5.16 -39.90 26.33
CA GLY A 269 6.24 -40.88 26.34
C GLY A 269 6.71 -41.15 27.78
N GLY A 270 6.64 -42.41 28.20
CA GLY A 270 7.66 -43.02 29.08
C GLY A 270 7.31 -43.31 30.56
N HIS A 271 6.99 -44.59 30.79
CA HIS A 271 7.50 -45.49 31.85
C HIS A 271 7.03 -45.44 33.33
N ASP A 272 6.68 -46.65 33.76
CA ASP A 272 6.85 -47.33 35.06
C ASP A 272 5.82 -47.31 36.21
N HIS A 273 5.39 -48.56 36.48
CA HIS A 273 5.20 -49.24 37.76
C HIS A 273 3.89 -49.16 38.58
N LEU A 274 3.32 -50.38 38.73
CA LEU A 274 2.69 -51.03 39.90
C LEU A 274 1.17 -50.95 40.19
N HIS A 275 0.60 -52.16 40.21
CA HIS A 275 -0.31 -52.77 41.21
C HIS A 275 -1.86 -52.63 41.13
N TYR A 276 -2.45 -53.83 40.97
CA TYR A 276 -3.63 -54.44 41.64
C TYR A 276 -5.09 -54.20 41.21
N ASP A 277 -5.75 -55.36 41.02
CA ASP A 277 -7.15 -55.78 41.16
C ASP A 277 -8.29 -55.21 40.28
N SER A 278 -8.71 -56.06 39.31
CA SER A 278 -9.96 -56.85 39.25
C SER A 278 -11.36 -56.19 39.50
N PRO A 279 -12.46 -56.82 39.06
CA PRO A 279 -13.11 -56.61 37.75
C PRO A 279 -14.56 -56.07 37.90
N GLU A 280 -15.27 -55.79 36.80
CA GLU A 280 -16.64 -56.28 36.54
C GLU A 280 -17.35 -55.60 35.34
N HIS A 281 -17.93 -56.47 34.51
CA HIS A 281 -19.15 -56.38 33.69
C HIS A 281 -19.67 -55.03 33.15
N SER A 282 -19.86 -54.95 31.81
CA SER A 282 -21.19 -54.99 31.17
C SER A 282 -21.20 -54.43 29.73
N SER A 283 -21.47 -55.34 28.78
CA SER A 283 -22.44 -55.21 27.68
C SER A 283 -22.31 -54.14 26.57
N ARG A 284 -22.20 -54.66 25.34
CA ARG A 284 -22.94 -54.27 24.10
C ARG A 284 -22.73 -52.85 23.53
N SER A 285 -22.11 -52.78 22.35
CA SER A 285 -22.84 -52.73 21.07
C SER A 285 -21.89 -52.44 19.90
N SER A 286 -22.24 -53.01 18.75
CA SER A 286 -21.53 -52.96 17.47
C SER A 286 -21.96 -51.73 16.68
N SER A 287 -21.01 -50.92 16.19
CA SER A 287 -21.22 -50.14 14.96
C SER A 287 -19.90 -50.03 14.18
N ARG A 288 -20.00 -50.39 12.90
CA ARG A 288 -18.94 -50.32 11.89
C ARG A 288 -18.54 -48.87 11.65
N HIS A 289 -17.27 -48.55 11.81
CA HIS A 289 -16.68 -47.32 11.27
C HIS A 289 -15.88 -47.66 10.00
N GLU A 290 -16.35 -47.15 8.87
CA GLU A 290 -15.62 -47.09 7.61
C GLU A 290 -14.46 -46.08 7.76
N HIS A 291 -13.24 -46.59 7.86
CA HIS A 291 -12.03 -45.79 7.73
C HIS A 291 -11.82 -45.45 6.26
N LYS A 292 -11.94 -44.15 5.90
CA LYS A 292 -11.36 -43.63 4.67
C LYS A 292 -9.83 -43.64 4.83
N GLU A 293 -9.20 -44.60 4.17
CA GLU A 293 -7.75 -44.64 3.96
C GLU A 293 -7.30 -43.32 3.32
N VAL A 294 -6.39 -42.62 4.00
CA VAL A 294 -5.63 -41.52 3.39
C VAL A 294 -4.67 -42.17 2.40
N ASP A 295 -4.80 -41.80 1.13
CA ASP A 295 -4.04 -42.33 0.00
C ASP A 295 -2.51 -42.27 0.23
N ASP A 296 -1.96 -43.39 0.70
CA ASP A 296 -0.53 -43.64 0.95
C ASP A 296 0.33 -43.35 -0.30
N GLY A 297 -0.28 -43.44 -1.49
CA GLY A 297 0.35 -43.14 -2.78
C GLY A 297 0.74 -41.67 -2.94
N VAL A 298 -0.12 -40.73 -2.55
CA VAL A 298 0.14 -39.28 -2.70
C VAL A 298 1.21 -38.81 -1.72
N VAL A 299 1.22 -39.34 -0.49
CA VAL A 299 2.24 -39.01 0.51
C VAL A 299 3.62 -39.53 0.08
N LYS A 300 3.68 -40.74 -0.48
CA LYS A 300 4.91 -41.35 -0.99
C LYS A 300 5.49 -40.59 -2.19
N LEU A 301 4.64 -40.17 -3.13
CA LEU A 301 5.06 -39.36 -4.29
C LEU A 301 5.56 -37.98 -3.87
N ASN A 302 4.93 -37.34 -2.88
CA ASN A 302 5.39 -36.07 -2.34
C ASN A 302 6.73 -36.20 -1.61
N LEU A 303 6.94 -37.27 -0.85
CA LEU A 303 8.21 -37.53 -0.18
C LEU A 303 9.35 -37.78 -1.17
N GLN A 304 9.11 -38.59 -2.21
CA GLN A 304 10.09 -38.83 -3.27
C GLN A 304 10.45 -37.54 -4.03
N ARG A 305 9.45 -36.71 -4.34
CA ARG A 305 9.69 -35.40 -4.97
C ARG A 305 10.52 -34.47 -4.08
N MET A 306 10.26 -34.47 -2.77
CA MET A 306 11.04 -33.68 -1.81
C MET A 306 12.49 -34.18 -1.73
N GLN A 307 12.70 -35.50 -1.66
CA GLN A 307 14.04 -36.10 -1.62
C GLN A 307 14.86 -35.73 -2.87
N TRP A 308 14.26 -35.78 -4.06
CA TRP A 308 14.95 -35.44 -5.31
C TRP A 308 15.39 -33.97 -5.35
N ARG A 309 14.54 -33.06 -4.86
CA ARG A 309 14.88 -31.63 -4.76
C ARG A 309 16.01 -31.35 -3.78
N VAL A 310 16.08 -32.09 -2.68
CA VAL A 310 17.18 -31.98 -1.70
C VAL A 310 18.50 -32.42 -2.32
N VAL A 311 18.51 -33.53 -3.06
CA VAL A 311 19.72 -34.02 -3.75
C VAL A 311 20.23 -33.02 -4.78
N GLU A 312 19.33 -32.42 -5.57
CA GLU A 312 19.69 -31.39 -6.57
C GLU A 312 20.26 -30.13 -5.88
N LEU A 313 19.65 -29.69 -4.77
CA LEU A 313 20.14 -28.56 -3.98
C LEU A 313 21.52 -28.83 -3.38
N GLU A 314 21.75 -30.02 -2.83
CA GLU A 314 23.07 -30.38 -2.31
C GLU A 314 24.14 -30.40 -3.41
N LYS A 315 23.79 -30.83 -4.63
CA LYS A 315 24.69 -30.80 -5.78
C LYS A 315 25.09 -29.37 -6.14
N ILE A 316 24.12 -28.45 -6.20
CA ILE A 316 24.38 -27.02 -6.46
C ILE A 316 25.24 -26.41 -5.35
N CYS A 317 24.97 -26.72 -4.08
CA CYS A 317 25.78 -26.25 -2.96
C CYS A 317 27.23 -26.78 -3.02
N ARG A 318 27.43 -28.04 -3.44
CA ARG A 318 28.77 -28.61 -3.66
C ARG A 318 29.52 -27.92 -4.80
N GLU A 319 28.83 -27.63 -5.90
CA GLU A 319 29.36 -26.87 -7.06
C GLU A 319 29.82 -25.47 -6.63
N MET A 320 28.94 -24.72 -5.95
CA MET A 320 29.25 -23.38 -5.43
C MET A 320 30.44 -23.40 -4.48
N LYS A 321 30.52 -24.37 -3.57
CA LYS A 321 31.66 -24.50 -2.64
C LYS A 321 32.97 -24.77 -3.40
N GLY A 322 32.92 -25.54 -4.48
CA GLY A 322 34.05 -25.78 -5.37
C GLY A 322 34.49 -24.51 -6.10
N GLN A 323 33.54 -23.72 -6.62
CA GLN A 323 33.83 -22.45 -7.28
C GLN A 323 34.42 -21.42 -6.32
N MET A 324 33.87 -21.29 -5.11
CA MET A 324 34.42 -20.42 -4.06
C MET A 324 35.85 -20.81 -3.67
N SER A 325 36.14 -22.11 -3.60
CA SER A 325 37.49 -22.61 -3.28
C SER A 325 38.51 -22.33 -4.40
N LYS A 326 38.05 -22.22 -5.66
CA LYS A 326 38.90 -21.84 -6.81
C LYS A 326 39.16 -20.33 -6.85
N MET A 327 38.16 -19.51 -6.53
CA MET A 327 38.30 -18.06 -6.46
C MET A 327 39.30 -17.63 -5.37
N VAL A 328 39.26 -18.25 -4.19
CA VAL A 328 40.18 -17.94 -3.08
C VAL A 328 41.63 -18.36 -3.38
N LYS A 329 41.85 -19.29 -4.31
CA LYS A 329 43.20 -19.72 -4.73
C LYS A 329 43.78 -18.89 -5.90
N GLY A 330 42.96 -18.06 -6.56
CA GLY A 330 43.38 -17.20 -7.67
C GLY A 330 44.09 -15.90 -7.27
N ASP A 331 43.96 -15.47 -6.01
CA ASP A 331 44.41 -14.13 -5.55
C ASP A 331 45.84 -14.07 -4.98
N ARG A 332 46.72 -15.02 -5.36
CA ARG A 332 48.14 -14.98 -4.99
C ARG A 332 49.06 -15.11 -6.19
N VAL A 333 49.01 -14.17 -7.14
CA VAL A 333 50.18 -13.64 -7.86
C VAL A 333 49.74 -12.36 -8.58
N MET A 334 50.18 -11.18 -8.10
CA MET A 334 50.66 -10.11 -8.97
C MET A 334 51.71 -9.30 -8.20
N SER A 335 52.90 -9.34 -8.79
CA SER A 335 54.21 -8.92 -8.31
C SER A 335 54.33 -7.41 -8.08
N THR A 336 55.05 -7.11 -7.00
CA THR A 336 55.95 -5.98 -6.78
C THR A 336 56.53 -5.33 -8.04
N HIS A 337 56.40 -4.00 -8.16
CA HIS A 337 57.52 -3.04 -8.36
C HIS A 337 56.98 -1.60 -8.56
N GLY A 338 56.96 -0.80 -7.48
CA GLY A 338 56.84 0.66 -7.55
C GLY A 338 58.11 1.30 -6.99
N ARG A 339 58.96 1.87 -7.84
CA ARG A 339 60.06 2.76 -7.45
C ARG A 339 59.54 4.19 -7.21
N PRO A 340 60.27 5.03 -6.43
CA PRO A 340 59.67 6.01 -5.54
C PRO A 340 59.50 7.42 -6.14
N LEU A 341 58.61 8.18 -5.50
CA LEU A 341 58.34 9.61 -5.70
C LEU A 341 59.58 10.50 -5.51
N PRO A 342 59.77 11.58 -6.28
CA PRO A 342 60.71 12.65 -5.92
C PRO A 342 60.09 13.64 -4.94
N ARG A 343 60.97 14.21 -4.10
CA ARG A 343 60.69 15.04 -2.92
C ARG A 343 60.34 16.50 -3.25
N LEU A 344 59.62 17.10 -2.30
CA LEU A 344 59.31 18.52 -2.12
C LEU A 344 60.54 19.44 -2.30
N CYS A 345 60.35 20.48 -3.11
CA CYS A 345 60.62 21.89 -2.77
C CYS A 345 59.45 22.72 -3.30
#